data_AF-A0A1E4TZ59-F1
#
_entry.id   AF-A0A1E4TZ59-F1
#
_cell.length_a   1.000
_cell.length_b   1.000
_cell.length_c   1.000
_cell.angle_alpha   90.00
_cell.angle_beta   90.00
_cell.angle_gamma   90.00
#
_symmetry.space_group_name_H-M   'P 1'
#
loop_
_entity.id
_entity.type
_entity.pdbx_description
1 polymer ?
#
loop_
_entity_poly.entity_id
_entity_poly.type
_entity_poly.pdbx_seq_one_letter_code
_entity_poly.pdbx_strand_id
1 'polypeptide(L)'
;YWCFPSIKELAEMSCERLSNIEDFIIGRVGYGQLAFNCPVDLTAFRENLQKDLFGGVIIITNQKVQVYSSSYPKPARGSGLNVPATITIENMAPVDPETKKPILDPTRAEVKTHVKKLKSLKGMKFLNYYPLVGTWIFQVQH
;
A
#
# COMPACT_ATOMS: atom_id res chain seq x y z
N TYR A 1 9.17 -3.21 7.80
CA TYR A 1 8.05 -2.27 7.72
C TYR A 1 8.47 -0.97 8.37
N TRP A 2 7.79 0.12 8.06
CA TRP A 2 7.95 1.44 8.66
C TRP A 2 6.62 2.19 8.53
N CYS A 3 6.42 3.21 9.35
CA CYS A 3 5.29 4.12 9.20
C CYS A 3 5.66 5.53 9.64
N PHE A 4 4.87 6.49 9.18
CA PHE A 4 4.89 7.87 9.60
C PHE A 4 3.45 8.29 9.98
N PRO A 5 3.20 8.84 11.18
CA PRO A 5 4.11 8.90 12.33
C PRO A 5 4.66 7.52 12.74
N SER A 6 5.79 7.49 13.43
CA SER A 6 6.43 6.25 13.86
C SER A 6 5.61 5.51 14.91
N ILE A 7 5.83 4.20 15.07
CA ILE A 7 5.15 3.40 16.10
C ILE A 7 5.32 3.99 17.50
N LYS A 8 6.51 4.53 17.81
CA LYS A 8 6.77 5.15 19.11
C LYS A 8 5.90 6.39 19.31
N GLU A 9 5.84 7.27 18.31
CA GLU A 9 5.00 8.47 18.36
C GLU A 9 3.53 8.11 18.49
N LEU A 10 3.04 7.12 17.72
CA LEU A 10 1.67 6.64 17.80
C LEU A 10 1.34 6.05 19.18
N ALA A 11 2.27 5.31 19.79
CA ALA A 11 2.07 4.71 21.11
C ALA A 11 1.97 5.76 22.24
N GLU A 12 2.56 6.93 22.05
CA GLU A 12 2.53 8.06 22.99
C GLU A 12 1.27 8.95 22.81
N MET A 13 0.50 8.76 21.74
CA MET A 13 -0.72 9.53 21.46
C MET A 13 -1.91 9.10 22.32
N SER A 14 -2.81 10.05 22.62
CA SER A 14 -4.09 9.78 23.27
C SER A 14 -5.04 9.00 22.35
N CYS A 15 -6.09 8.38 22.90
CA CYS A 15 -7.15 7.74 22.09
C CYS A 15 -7.74 8.71 21.07
N GLU A 16 -7.98 9.96 21.48
CA GLU A 16 -8.58 11.00 20.64
C GLU A 16 -7.68 11.38 19.46
N ARG A 17 -6.35 11.37 19.66
CA ARG A 17 -5.42 11.60 18.55
C ARG A 17 -5.30 10.36 17.66
N LEU A 18 -5.30 9.16 18.24
CA LEU A 18 -5.24 7.90 17.50
C LEU A 18 -6.49 7.62 16.64
N SER A 19 -7.64 8.21 16.96
CA SER A 19 -8.85 8.07 16.15
C SER A 19 -8.88 8.97 14.92
N ASN A 20 -7.92 9.89 14.78
CA ASN A 20 -7.85 10.85 13.69
C ASN A 20 -6.40 11.18 13.32
N ILE A 21 -5.67 10.18 12.82
CA ILE A 21 -4.29 10.35 12.37
C ILE A 21 -4.28 10.84 10.92
N GLU A 22 -3.86 12.07 10.72
CA GLU A 22 -3.59 12.68 9.42
C GLU A 22 -2.26 12.20 8.83
N ASP A 23 -2.14 12.27 7.51
CA ASP A 23 -0.92 11.95 6.75
C ASP A 23 -0.26 10.62 7.13
N PHE A 24 -1.08 9.64 7.51
CA PHE A 24 -0.59 8.33 7.88
C PHE A 24 -0.01 7.62 6.64
N ILE A 25 1.26 7.23 6.73
CA ILE A 25 1.96 6.48 5.69
C ILE A 25 2.52 5.23 6.33
N ILE A 26 2.40 4.10 5.63
CA ILE A 26 2.97 2.83 6.05
C ILE A 26 3.56 2.11 4.86
N GLY A 27 4.77 1.58 5.04
CA GLY A 27 5.52 0.95 3.97
C GLY A 27 6.36 -0.24 4.40
N ARG A 28 6.87 -0.94 3.41
CA ARG A 28 7.85 -2.00 3.55
C ARG A 28 8.96 -1.79 2.53
N VAL A 29 10.16 -1.55 3.02
CA VAL A 29 11.37 -1.31 2.22
C VAL A 29 11.54 -2.41 1.16
N GLY A 30 11.66 -2.02 -0.11
CA GLY A 30 11.84 -2.94 -1.24
C GLY A 30 10.53 -3.51 -1.82
N TYR A 31 9.37 -3.10 -1.32
CA TYR A 31 8.07 -3.60 -1.78
C TYR A 31 7.09 -2.47 -2.09
N GLY A 32 7.10 -1.38 -1.33
CA GLY A 32 6.23 -0.23 -1.54
C GLY A 32 5.59 0.32 -0.28
N GLN A 33 4.56 1.14 -0.46
CA GLN A 33 3.90 1.89 0.61
C GLN A 33 2.44 2.22 0.30
N LEU A 34 1.70 2.56 1.36
CA LEU A 34 0.37 3.14 1.31
C LEU A 34 0.44 4.49 2.02
N ALA A 35 -0.02 5.54 1.35
CA ALA A 35 -0.27 6.85 1.93
C ALA A 35 -1.78 7.06 2.00
N PHE A 36 -2.33 7.25 3.19
CA PHE A 36 -3.75 7.47 3.37
C PHE A 36 -4.10 8.92 3.03
N ASN A 37 -5.13 9.11 2.22
CA ASN A 37 -5.51 10.44 1.71
C ASN A 37 -6.56 11.13 2.61
N CYS A 38 -6.95 10.48 3.71
CA CYS A 38 -7.89 10.97 4.71
C CYS A 38 -7.39 10.54 6.10
N PRO A 39 -7.81 11.22 7.18
CA PRO A 39 -7.49 10.78 8.53
C PRO A 39 -7.94 9.35 8.79
N VAL A 40 -7.12 8.58 9.48
CA VAL A 40 -7.39 7.18 9.83
C VAL A 40 -7.60 7.00 11.33
N ASP A 41 -8.42 6.01 11.68
CA ASP A 41 -8.61 5.57 13.07
C ASP A 41 -7.77 4.31 13.33
N LEU A 42 -6.78 4.44 14.22
CA LEU A 42 -5.88 3.38 14.64
C LEU A 42 -6.19 2.85 16.06
N THR A 43 -7.26 3.32 16.70
CA THR A 43 -7.59 2.96 18.09
C THR A 43 -7.78 1.44 18.27
N ALA A 44 -8.33 0.76 17.26
CA ALA A 44 -8.51 -0.70 17.25
C ALA A 44 -7.20 -1.50 17.34
N PHE A 45 -6.05 -0.87 17.08
CA PHE A 45 -4.73 -1.50 17.07
C PHE A 45 -3.84 -1.01 18.23
N ARG A 46 -4.40 -0.27 19.19
CA ARG A 46 -3.65 0.42 20.24
C ARG A 46 -2.83 -0.53 21.13
N GLU A 47 -3.33 -1.73 21.38
CA GLU A 47 -2.65 -2.70 22.26
C GLU A 47 -1.27 -3.11 21.71
N ASN A 48 -1.16 -3.29 20.40
CA ASN A 48 0.11 -3.62 19.76
C ASN A 48 0.20 -3.07 18.33
N LEU A 49 0.32 -1.74 18.22
CA LEU A 49 0.39 -1.03 16.95
C LEU A 49 1.40 -1.65 15.98
N GLN A 50 2.58 -2.05 16.45
CA GLN A 50 3.58 -2.64 15.57
C GLN A 50 3.11 -3.98 15.00
N LYS A 51 2.67 -4.90 15.84
CA LYS A 51 2.26 -6.25 15.42
C LYS A 51 1.00 -6.21 14.57
N ASP A 52 0.03 -5.38 14.97
CA ASP A 52 -1.25 -5.29 14.28
C ASP A 52 -1.13 -4.57 12.96
N LEU A 53 -0.33 -3.50 12.85
CA LEU A 53 -0.15 -2.81 11.58
C LEU A 53 0.80 -3.56 10.63
N PHE A 54 1.95 -4.02 11.12
CA PHE A 54 3.02 -4.53 10.25
C PHE A 54 2.84 -6.01 9.93
N GLY A 55 2.22 -6.30 8.78
CA GLY A 55 1.96 -7.67 8.35
C GLY A 55 0.78 -8.33 9.05
N GLY A 56 0.08 -7.63 9.95
CA GLY A 56 -1.21 -8.03 10.51
C GLY A 56 -2.35 -7.56 9.60
N VAL A 57 -2.84 -6.34 9.85
CA VAL A 57 -3.91 -5.69 9.09
C VAL A 57 -3.39 -5.14 7.77
N ILE A 58 -2.14 -4.64 7.69
CA ILE A 58 -1.53 -4.17 6.43
C ILE A 58 -0.41 -5.12 6.03
N ILE A 59 -0.66 -5.86 4.96
CA ILE A 59 0.26 -6.86 4.42
C ILE A 59 0.79 -6.35 3.09
N ILE A 60 2.10 -6.07 3.06
CA ILE A 60 2.83 -5.66 1.86
C ILE A 60 3.77 -6.81 1.48
N THR A 61 3.50 -7.46 0.35
CA THR A 61 4.30 -8.55 -0.23
C THR A 61 4.66 -8.22 -1.67
N ASN A 62 5.39 -9.13 -2.33
CA ASN A 62 5.88 -8.88 -3.68
C ASN A 62 4.71 -8.58 -4.62
N GLN A 63 4.72 -7.38 -5.23
CA GLN A 63 3.70 -6.92 -6.17
C GLN A 63 2.25 -6.93 -5.62
N LYS A 64 2.07 -6.96 -4.29
CA LYS A 64 0.75 -7.04 -3.68
C LYS A 64 0.69 -6.27 -2.37
N VAL A 65 -0.39 -5.51 -2.22
CA VAL A 65 -0.78 -4.85 -0.98
C VAL A 65 -2.17 -5.33 -0.59
N GLN A 66 -2.35 -5.68 0.68
CA GLN A 66 -3.63 -6.08 1.24
C GLN A 66 -3.85 -5.36 2.57
N VAL A 67 -5.02 -4.73 2.71
CA VAL A 67 -5.48 -4.09 3.94
C VAL A 67 -6.70 -4.87 4.43
N TYR A 68 -6.67 -5.27 5.70
CA TYR A 68 -7.55 -6.26 6.32
C TYR A 68 -7.29 -7.68 5.80
N SER A 69 -6.70 -8.52 6.67
CA SER A 69 -6.59 -9.96 6.45
C SER A 69 -7.81 -10.68 7.05
N SER A 70 -7.91 -11.99 6.87
CA SER A 70 -9.02 -12.78 7.44
C SER A 70 -9.15 -12.67 8.96
N SER A 71 -8.05 -12.34 9.64
CA SER A 71 -8.01 -12.14 11.10
C SER A 71 -8.48 -10.76 11.55
N TYR A 72 -8.65 -9.81 10.62
CA TYR A 72 -9.09 -8.44 10.92
C TYR A 72 -10.36 -8.13 10.11
N PRO A 73 -11.55 -8.11 10.75
CA PRO A 73 -12.79 -7.84 10.03
C PRO A 73 -12.72 -6.46 9.38
N LYS A 74 -13.02 -6.41 8.07
CA LYS A 74 -13.00 -5.16 7.32
C LYS A 74 -14.15 -4.25 7.80
N PRO A 75 -13.88 -3.05 8.33
CA PRO A 75 -14.91 -2.14 8.81
C PRO A 75 -15.70 -1.52 7.65
N ALA A 76 -16.72 -0.73 7.96
CA ALA A 76 -17.46 0.05 6.97
C ALA A 76 -16.53 0.98 6.17
N ARG A 77 -16.95 1.35 4.95
CA ARG A 77 -16.23 2.34 4.12
C ARG A 77 -16.18 3.67 4.87
N GLY A 78 -15.00 4.29 4.91
CA GLY A 78 -14.79 5.54 5.65
C GLY A 78 -14.33 5.35 7.10
N SER A 79 -14.16 4.10 7.57
CA SER A 79 -13.80 3.81 8.96
C SER A 79 -12.47 3.06 9.06
N GLY A 80 -11.71 3.32 10.13
CA GLY A 80 -10.39 2.72 10.34
C GLY A 80 -9.44 3.04 9.19
N LEU A 81 -8.92 1.98 8.56
CA LEU A 81 -8.05 2.01 7.38
C LEU A 81 -8.84 1.77 6.07
N ASN A 82 -10.17 1.60 6.13
CA ASN A 82 -11.02 1.39 4.95
C ASN A 82 -11.42 2.73 4.31
N VAL A 83 -10.41 3.56 4.02
CA VAL A 83 -10.52 4.92 3.50
C VAL A 83 -9.67 5.07 2.22
N PRO A 84 -9.83 6.16 1.44
CA PRO A 84 -9.02 6.37 0.25
C PRO A 84 -7.52 6.41 0.55
N ALA A 85 -6.72 5.80 -0.31
CA ALA A 85 -5.27 5.77 -0.18
C ALA A 85 -4.57 5.77 -1.54
N THR A 86 -3.38 6.35 -1.58
CA THR A 86 -2.42 6.26 -2.67
C THR A 86 -1.43 5.13 -2.38
N ILE A 87 -1.40 4.14 -3.26
CA ILE A 87 -0.56 2.95 -3.13
C ILE A 87 0.58 3.05 -4.13
N THR A 88 1.79 2.81 -3.64
CA THR A 88 3.00 2.63 -4.44
C THR A 88 3.48 1.20 -4.29
N ILE A 89 3.68 0.50 -5.39
CA ILE A 89 4.21 -0.86 -5.44
C ILE A 89 5.52 -0.84 -6.23
N GLU A 90 6.60 -1.30 -5.59
CA GLU A 90 7.91 -1.50 -6.20
C GLU A 90 7.99 -2.86 -6.89
N ASN A 91 8.94 -3.03 -7.82
CA ASN A 91 9.19 -4.29 -8.53
C ASN A 91 7.96 -4.85 -9.29
N MET A 92 7.03 -3.98 -9.70
CA MET A 92 5.84 -4.27 -10.51
C MET A 92 6.19 -4.28 -12.00
N ALA A 93 7.08 -5.19 -12.42
CA ALA A 93 7.51 -5.31 -13.82
C ALA A 93 7.15 -6.68 -14.40
N PRO A 94 6.89 -6.79 -15.71
CA PRO A 94 6.81 -8.10 -16.36
C PRO A 94 8.16 -8.83 -16.20
N VAL A 95 8.11 -10.14 -16.03
CA VAL A 95 9.29 -10.98 -15.80
C VAL A 95 9.58 -11.79 -17.05
N ASP A 96 10.84 -11.81 -17.44
CA ASP A 96 11.33 -12.64 -18.53
C ASP A 96 11.23 -14.14 -18.14
N PRO A 97 10.57 -14.98 -18.96
CA PRO A 97 10.28 -16.36 -18.58
C PRO A 97 11.53 -17.24 -18.48
N GLU A 98 12.60 -16.92 -19.21
CA GLU A 98 13.83 -17.71 -19.24
C GLU A 98 14.78 -17.27 -18.13
N THR A 99 15.07 -15.96 -18.07
CA THR A 99 16.07 -15.43 -17.13
C THR A 99 15.53 -15.16 -15.73
N LYS A 100 14.20 -15.15 -15.58
CA LYS A 100 13.48 -14.75 -14.34
C LYS A 100 13.79 -13.33 -13.87
N LYS A 101 14.34 -12.48 -14.75
CA LYS A 101 14.65 -11.08 -14.44
C LYS A 101 13.51 -10.14 -14.85
N PRO A 102 13.34 -9.00 -14.17
CA PRO A 102 12.36 -8.00 -14.57
C PRO A 102 12.75 -7.35 -15.90
N ILE A 103 11.75 -7.14 -16.76
CA ILE A 103 11.87 -6.42 -18.03
C ILE A 103 11.53 -4.96 -17.77
N LEU A 104 12.56 -4.10 -17.77
CA LEU A 104 12.43 -2.68 -17.41
C LEU A 104 12.53 -1.72 -18.62
N ASP A 105 12.87 -2.23 -19.80
CA ASP A 105 12.99 -1.44 -21.03
C ASP A 105 11.59 -0.97 -21.50
N PRO A 106 11.30 0.34 -21.48
CA PRO A 106 9.99 0.87 -21.87
C PRO A 106 9.65 0.69 -23.35
N THR A 107 10.64 0.40 -24.20
CA THR A 107 10.43 0.22 -25.64
C THR A 107 9.82 -1.16 -25.96
N ARG A 108 10.05 -2.15 -25.07
CA ARG A 108 9.58 -3.53 -25.21
C ARG A 108 8.06 -3.64 -25.15
N ALA A 109 7.52 -4.56 -25.96
CA ALA A 109 6.07 -4.77 -26.11
C ALA A 109 5.43 -5.30 -24.82
N GLU A 110 6.17 -6.09 -24.05
CA GLU A 110 5.77 -6.67 -22.78
C GLU A 110 5.49 -5.57 -21.74
N VAL A 111 6.38 -4.57 -21.65
CA VAL A 111 6.20 -3.42 -20.75
C VAL A 111 5.00 -2.59 -21.17
N LYS A 112 4.85 -2.30 -22.47
CA LYS A 112 3.67 -1.58 -23.00
C LYS A 112 2.36 -2.31 -22.69
N THR A 113 2.34 -3.63 -22.83
CA THR A 113 1.17 -4.47 -22.52
C THR A 113 0.89 -4.51 -21.02
N HIS A 114 1.94 -4.63 -20.21
CA HIS A 114 1.84 -4.58 -18.75
C HIS A 114 1.20 -3.26 -18.29
N VAL A 115 1.68 -2.12 -18.77
CA VAL A 115 1.12 -0.80 -18.42
C VAL A 115 -0.33 -0.66 -18.85
N LYS A 116 -0.70 -1.14 -20.04
CA LYS A 116 -2.12 -1.17 -20.48
C LYS A 116 -2.99 -1.98 -19.52
N LYS A 117 -2.49 -3.12 -19.04
CA LYS A 117 -3.18 -3.94 -18.03
C LYS A 117 -3.33 -3.19 -16.71
N LEU A 118 -2.29 -2.54 -16.20
CA LEU A 118 -2.37 -1.74 -14.97
C LEU A 118 -3.43 -0.63 -15.07
N LYS A 119 -3.52 0.03 -16.24
CA LYS A 119 -4.53 1.06 -16.50
C LYS A 119 -5.96 0.54 -16.58
N SER A 120 -6.16 -0.74 -16.90
CA SER A 120 -7.51 -1.33 -17.02
C SER A 120 -8.04 -1.96 -15.73
N LEU A 121 -7.24 -2.00 -14.65
CA LEU A 121 -7.64 -2.57 -13.37
C LEU A 121 -8.75 -1.74 -12.71
N LYS A 122 -9.91 -2.38 -12.47
CA LYS A 122 -11.05 -1.74 -11.80
C LYS A 122 -10.76 -1.53 -10.32
N GLY A 123 -11.21 -0.40 -9.78
CA GLY A 123 -11.01 -0.04 -8.37
C GLY A 123 -9.60 0.49 -8.04
N MET A 124 -8.67 0.45 -9.00
CA MET A 124 -7.30 0.93 -8.87
C MET A 124 -7.09 2.06 -9.87
N LYS A 125 -7.41 3.30 -9.48
CA LYS A 125 -7.25 4.47 -10.35
C LYS A 125 -5.77 4.68 -10.63
N PHE A 126 -5.35 4.35 -11.85
CA PHE A 126 -3.97 4.51 -12.28
C PHE A 126 -3.52 5.97 -12.13
N LEU A 127 -2.38 6.19 -11.47
CA LEU A 127 -1.74 7.50 -11.37
C LEU A 127 -0.49 7.55 -12.24
N ASN A 128 0.47 6.68 -11.98
CA ASN A 128 1.72 6.63 -12.75
C ASN A 128 2.37 5.25 -12.76
N TYR A 129 3.25 5.02 -13.74
CA TYR A 129 4.14 3.86 -13.78
C TYR A 129 5.53 4.28 -14.26
N TYR A 130 6.56 3.96 -13.48
CA TYR A 130 7.96 4.22 -13.78
C TYR A 130 8.63 2.93 -14.28
N PRO A 131 8.74 2.72 -15.60
CA PRO A 131 9.22 1.46 -16.17
C PRO A 131 10.66 1.11 -15.81
N LEU A 132 11.54 2.12 -15.74
CA LEU A 132 12.97 1.94 -15.46
C LEU A 132 13.26 1.34 -14.08
N VAL A 133 12.33 1.49 -13.13
CA VAL A 133 12.44 0.98 -11.77
C VAL A 133 11.26 0.06 -11.39
N GLY A 134 10.40 -0.27 -12.35
CA GLY A 134 9.23 -1.11 -12.14
C GLY A 134 8.30 -0.62 -11.02
N THR A 135 8.10 0.69 -10.88
CA THR A 135 7.27 1.25 -9.78
C THR A 135 5.90 1.66 -10.31
N TRP A 136 4.85 1.12 -9.70
CA TRP A 136 3.47 1.45 -10.03
C TRP A 136 2.79 2.24 -8.91
N ILE A 137 2.13 3.34 -9.27
CA ILE A 137 1.37 4.19 -8.35
C ILE A 137 -0.09 4.25 -8.81
N PHE A 138 -1.00 3.98 -7.88
CA PHE A 138 -2.44 4.06 -8.11
C PHE A 138 -3.19 4.49 -6.84
N GLN A 139 -4.43 4.93 -7.01
CA GLN A 139 -5.29 5.34 -5.91
C GLN A 139 -6.48 4.39 -5.77
N VAL A 140 -6.85 4.07 -4.54
CA VAL A 140 -8.06 3.32 -4.18
C VAL A 140 -9.02 4.23 -3.42
N GLN A 141 -10.32 3.93 -3.49
CA GLN A 141 -11.34 4.66 -2.74
C GLN A 141 -11.53 4.14 -1.31
N HIS A 142 -11.18 2.87 -1.05
CA HIS A 142 -11.27 2.14 0.22
C HIS A 142 -10.64 0.73 0.04
#